data_AF-A0AAQ3UEI5-F1
#
_entry.id   AF-A0AAQ3UEI5-F1
#
_cell.length_a   1.000
_cell.length_b   1.000
_cell.length_c   1.000
_cell.angle_alpha   90.00
_cell.angle_beta   90.00
_cell.angle_gamma   90.00
#
_symmetry.space_group_name_H-M   'P 1'
#
loop_
_entity.id
_entity.type
_entity.pdbx_description
1 polymer ?
#
loop_
_entity_poly.entity_id
_entity_poly.type
_entity_poly.pdbx_seq_one_letter_code
_entity_poly.pdbx_strand_id
1 'polypeptide(L)'
;MVQMQLFNVYVPKYDTGGKFWPIVHSTTIFSLVVLHIIAIGVFGLKKLPLAASLLLPLPVLTLLFNEFCRNRFWPIFDAYSTESLIKKDREEQSKPEIAELFSTLVTAYSDPALKPIRHASNSDERTVPLLASI
;
A
#
# COMPACT_ATOMS: atom_id res chain seq x y z
N MET A 1 4.28 12.52 -17.47
CA MET A 1 5.33 11.49 -17.65
C MET A 1 5.14 10.30 -16.71
N VAL A 2 4.85 10.50 -15.42
CA VAL A 2 4.74 9.40 -14.42
C VAL A 2 3.57 8.43 -14.65
N GLN A 3 2.42 8.92 -15.13
CA GLN A 3 1.19 8.11 -15.21
C GLN A 3 1.29 6.94 -16.22
N MET A 4 1.99 7.13 -17.35
CA MET A 4 2.18 6.05 -18.34
C MET A 4 3.18 4.99 -17.88
N GLN A 5 4.13 5.35 -16.99
CA GLN A 5 5.09 4.38 -16.45
C GLN A 5 4.42 3.38 -15.51
N LEU A 6 3.45 3.84 -14.71
CA LEU A 6 2.67 2.98 -13.82
C LEU A 6 1.84 1.94 -14.58
N PHE A 7 1.30 2.29 -15.75
CA PHE A 7 0.46 1.39 -16.52
C PHE A 7 1.26 0.44 -17.43
N ASN A 8 2.29 0.95 -18.09
CA ASN A 8 3.00 0.19 -19.14
C ASN A 8 4.21 -0.61 -18.63
N VAL A 9 4.85 -0.13 -17.55
CA VAL A 9 6.18 -0.65 -17.17
C VAL A 9 6.17 -1.27 -15.78
N TYR A 10 5.37 -0.73 -14.85
CA TYR A 10 5.43 -1.15 -13.46
C TYR A 10 4.38 -2.22 -13.13
N VAL A 11 4.83 -3.47 -12.96
CA VAL A 11 3.99 -4.54 -12.42
C VAL A 11 4.14 -4.55 -10.89
N PRO A 12 3.09 -4.29 -10.10
CA PRO A 12 3.18 -4.29 -8.65
C PRO A 12 3.44 -5.72 -8.15
N LYS A 13 4.59 -5.93 -7.48
CA LYS A 13 4.97 -7.23 -6.90
C LYS A 13 4.14 -7.59 -5.66
N TYR A 14 3.67 -6.58 -4.94
CA TYR A 14 2.89 -6.73 -3.72
C TYR A 14 1.71 -5.76 -3.76
N ASP A 15 0.50 -6.26 -3.53
CA ASP A 15 -0.67 -5.44 -3.30
C ASP A 15 -0.92 -5.33 -1.79
N THR A 16 -0.84 -4.11 -1.27
CA THR A 16 -1.02 -3.82 0.16
C THR A 16 -2.42 -3.30 0.47
N GLY A 17 -3.32 -3.24 -0.52
CA GLY A 17 -4.72 -2.87 -0.32
C GLY A 17 -4.93 -1.45 0.25
N GLY A 18 -3.98 -0.53 0.02
CA GLY A 18 -4.08 0.85 0.51
C GLY A 18 -3.72 1.03 2.00
N LYS A 19 -3.19 -0.01 2.67
CA LYS A 19 -2.75 0.07 4.08
C LYS A 19 -1.67 1.14 4.35
N PHE A 20 -1.01 1.64 3.31
CA PHE A 20 -0.03 2.72 3.42
C PHE A 20 -0.68 4.10 3.59
N TRP A 21 -1.94 4.27 3.20
CA TRP A 21 -2.65 5.55 3.21
C TRP A 21 -2.72 6.23 4.60
N PRO A 22 -3.05 5.52 5.70
CA PRO A 22 -3.09 6.11 7.03
C PRO A 22 -1.72 6.64 7.49
N ILE A 23 -0.65 5.96 7.09
CA ILE A 23 0.73 6.31 7.44
C ILE A 23 1.12 7.62 6.73
N VAL A 24 0.84 7.73 5.43
CA VAL A 24 1.09 8.95 4.65
C VAL A 24 0.26 10.11 5.19
N HIS A 25 -1.01 9.88 5.47
CA HIS A 25 -1.90 10.89 6.02
C HIS A 25 -1.36 11.42 7.37
N SER A 26 -1.05 10.53 8.31
CA SER A 26 -0.48 10.92 9.62
C SER A 26 0.81 11.72 9.48
N THR A 27 1.67 11.33 8.54
CA THR A 27 2.95 12.03 8.29
C THR A 27 2.72 13.43 7.70
N THR A 28 1.73 13.57 6.81
CA THR A 28 1.37 14.85 6.18
C THR A 28 0.84 15.83 7.21
N ILE A 29 -0.05 15.37 8.09
CA ILE A 29 -0.59 16.21 9.16
C ILE A 29 0.50 16.61 10.16
N PHE A 30 1.42 15.70 10.50
CA PHE A 30 2.57 16.03 11.34
C PHE A 30 3.43 17.13 10.71
N SER A 31 3.74 17.02 9.41
CA SER A 31 4.48 18.06 8.68
C SER A 31 3.74 19.40 8.70
N LEU A 32 2.42 19.37 8.58
CA LEU A 32 1.59 20.57 8.64
C LEU A 32 1.64 21.22 10.03
N VAL A 33 1.59 20.44 11.11
CA VAL A 33 1.72 20.95 12.49
C VAL A 33 3.09 21.57 12.72
N VAL A 34 4.17 20.92 12.26
CA VAL A 34 5.53 21.47 12.35
C VAL A 34 5.63 22.82 11.62
N LEU A 35 5.04 22.94 10.43
CA LEU A 35 4.99 24.20 9.69
C LEU A 35 4.30 25.32 10.50
N HIS A 36 3.19 25.03 11.16
CA HIS A 36 2.50 26.00 12.01
C HIS A 36 3.35 26.44 13.20
N ILE A 37 4.06 25.52 13.85
CA ILE A 37 4.98 25.84 14.97
C ILE A 37 6.08 26.79 14.50
N ILE A 38 6.71 26.49 13.35
CA ILE A 38 7.76 27.33 12.77
C ILE A 38 7.20 28.72 12.41
N ALA A 39 6.02 28.78 11.81
CA ALA A 39 5.38 30.04 11.46
C ALA A 39 5.11 30.91 12.69
N ILE A 40 4.57 30.34 13.77
CA ILE A 40 4.38 31.04 15.05
C ILE A 40 5.73 31.54 15.59
N GLY A 41 6.78 30.73 15.53
CA GLY A 41 8.13 31.13 15.92
C GLY A 41 8.64 32.35 15.14
N VAL A 42 8.49 32.34 13.81
CA VAL A 42 8.92 33.44 12.93
C VAL A 42 8.12 34.73 13.20
N PHE A 43 6.79 34.64 13.37
CA PHE A 43 5.94 35.81 13.64
C PHE A 43 6.12 36.37 15.05
N GLY A 44 6.40 35.50 16.04
CA GLY A 44 6.72 35.90 17.41
C GLY A 44 8.01 36.74 17.48
N LEU A 45 9.04 36.33 16.75
CA LEU A 45 10.30 37.09 16.65
C LEU A 45 10.12 38.44 15.96
N LYS A 46 9.15 38.57 15.04
CA LYS A 46 8.88 39.78 14.26
C LYS A 46 7.97 40.80 14.99
N LYS A 47 7.63 40.58 16.27
CA LYS A 47 6.82 41.45 17.15
C LYS A 47 5.48 41.91 16.53
N LEU A 48 4.79 41.02 15.84
CA LEU A 48 3.43 41.23 15.32
C LEU A 48 2.44 40.38 16.15
N PRO A 49 2.11 40.78 17.40
CA PRO A 49 1.35 39.96 18.34
C PRO A 49 -0.07 39.65 17.86
N LEU A 50 -0.66 40.51 17.02
CA LEU A 50 -2.00 40.34 16.46
C LEU A 50 -2.08 39.13 15.51
N ALA A 51 -1.04 38.91 14.70
CA ALA A 51 -0.97 37.80 13.76
C ALA A 51 -0.68 36.48 14.48
N ALA A 52 0.17 36.53 15.52
CA ALA A 52 0.52 35.35 16.31
C ALA A 52 -0.67 34.80 17.13
N SER A 53 -1.51 35.67 17.71
CA SER A 53 -2.69 35.21 18.45
C SER A 53 -3.74 34.56 17.56
N LEU A 54 -3.88 35.04 16.32
CA LEU A 54 -4.80 34.46 15.33
C LEU A 54 -4.30 33.11 14.80
N LEU A 55 -2.98 32.91 14.79
CA LEU A 55 -2.34 31.68 14.32
C LEU A 55 -2.30 30.57 15.38
N LEU A 56 -2.46 30.90 16.66
CA LEU A 56 -2.45 29.96 17.80
C LEU A 56 -3.61 28.93 17.81
N PRO A 57 -4.89 29.27 17.53
CA PRO A 57 -5.96 28.28 17.51
C PRO A 57 -5.86 27.30 16.33
N LEU A 58 -5.18 27.68 15.25
CA LEU A 58 -5.04 26.89 14.02
C LEU A 58 -4.35 25.52 14.23
N PRO A 59 -3.17 25.43 14.86
CA PRO A 59 -2.52 24.15 15.15
C PRO A 59 -3.29 23.29 16.16
N VAL A 60 -4.00 23.90 17.11
CA VAL A 60 -4.85 23.17 18.08
C VAL A 60 -6.01 22.50 17.37
N LEU A 61 -6.70 23.21 16.48
CA LEU A 61 -7.77 22.65 15.66
C LEU A 61 -7.25 21.55 14.72
N THR A 62 -6.04 21.72 14.17
CA THR A 62 -5.39 20.73 13.31
C THR A 62 -5.07 19.44 14.06
N LEU A 63 -4.58 19.54 15.30
CA LEU A 63 -4.32 18.40 16.19
C LEU A 63 -5.61 17.66 16.56
N LEU A 64 -6.66 18.39 16.94
CA LEU A 64 -7.99 17.82 17.24
C LEU A 64 -8.58 17.10 16.04
N PHE A 65 -8.48 17.70 14.86
CA PHE A 65 -8.93 17.07 13.62
C PHE A 65 -8.10 15.82 13.28
N ASN A 66 -6.79 15.85 13.50
CA ASN A 66 -5.93 14.68 13.31
C ASN A 66 -6.34 13.52 14.23
N GLU A 67 -6.55 13.79 15.51
CA GLU A 67 -6.99 12.81 16.52
C GLU A 67 -8.36 12.22 16.14
N PHE A 68 -9.30 13.08 15.71
CA PHE A 68 -10.62 12.68 15.26
C PHE A 68 -10.55 11.80 14.01
N CYS A 69 -9.80 12.22 12.99
CA CYS A 69 -9.58 11.43 11.78
C CYS A 69 -8.90 10.11 12.11
N ARG A 70 -7.87 10.11 12.96
CA ARG A 70 -7.17 8.88 13.35
C ARG A 70 -8.14 7.91 14.00
N ASN A 71 -8.91 8.34 15.01
CA ASN A 71 -9.82 7.47 15.74
C ASN A 71 -11.01 6.99 14.89
N ARG A 72 -11.48 7.81 13.95
CA ARG A 72 -12.61 7.45 13.08
C ARG A 72 -12.21 6.55 11.92
N PHE A 73 -11.04 6.78 11.32
CA PHE A 73 -10.63 6.09 10.10
C PHE A 73 -9.75 4.86 10.37
N TRP A 74 -9.06 4.77 11.51
CA TRP A 74 -8.33 3.55 11.89
C TRP A 74 -9.10 2.24 11.72
N PRO A 75 -10.34 2.11 12.24
CA PRO A 75 -11.07 0.84 12.16
C PRO A 75 -11.42 0.43 10.72
N ILE A 76 -11.43 1.38 9.77
CA ILE A 76 -11.73 1.10 8.36
C ILE A 76 -10.50 0.53 7.64
N PHE A 77 -9.29 0.88 8.09
CA PHE A 77 -8.04 0.44 7.46
C PHE A 77 -7.44 -0.83 8.11
N ASP A 78 -7.82 -1.12 9.36
CA ASP A 78 -7.30 -2.28 10.10
C ASP A 78 -7.99 -3.59 9.70
N ALA A 79 -9.33 -3.56 9.57
CA ALA A 79 -10.13 -4.75 9.28
C ALA A 79 -11.10 -4.51 8.13
N TYR A 80 -11.22 -5.51 7.25
CA TYR A 80 -12.31 -5.56 6.28
C TYR A 80 -13.65 -5.71 7.01
N SER A 81 -14.67 -4.98 6.55
CA SER A 81 -16.00 -5.11 7.13
C SER A 81 -16.56 -6.52 6.88
N THR A 82 -17.12 -7.13 7.91
CA THR A 82 -17.72 -8.47 7.84
C THR A 82 -18.79 -8.55 6.74
N GLU A 83 -19.57 -7.49 6.57
CA GLU A 83 -20.57 -7.36 5.50
C GLU A 83 -19.96 -7.49 4.09
N SER A 84 -18.80 -6.84 3.86
CA SER A 84 -18.10 -6.91 2.58
C SER A 84 -17.55 -8.32 2.34
N LEU A 85 -17.01 -8.95 3.39
CA LEU A 85 -16.49 -10.31 3.33
C LEU A 85 -17.60 -11.33 3.02
N ILE A 86 -18.74 -11.26 3.73
CA ILE A 86 -19.89 -12.15 3.51
C ILE A 86 -20.44 -12.00 2.09
N LYS A 87 -20.57 -10.76 1.62
CA LYS A 87 -21.06 -10.49 0.27
C LYS A 87 -20.12 -11.09 -0.78
N LYS A 88 -18.81 -10.86 -0.64
CA LYS A 88 -17.79 -11.38 -1.55
C LYS A 88 -17.74 -12.91 -1.54
N ASP A 89 -17.80 -13.52 -0.36
CA ASP A 89 -17.82 -14.98 -0.21
C ASP A 89 -19.03 -15.60 -0.93
N ARG A 90 -20.22 -15.01 -0.75
CA ARG A 90 -21.44 -15.46 -1.43
C ARG A 90 -21.35 -15.34 -2.95
N GLU A 91 -20.73 -14.27 -3.45
CA GLU A 91 -20.50 -14.07 -4.89
C GLU A 91 -19.50 -15.09 -5.44
N GLU A 92 -18.46 -15.44 -4.67
CA GLU A 92 -17.41 -16.37 -5.08
C GLU A 92 -17.84 -17.84 -5.03
N GLN A 93 -18.68 -18.23 -4.05
CA GLN A 93 -19.26 -19.59 -4.00
C GLN A 93 -20.10 -19.93 -5.25
N SER A 94 -20.65 -18.94 -5.92
CA SER A 94 -21.44 -19.15 -7.15
C SER A 94 -20.59 -19.49 -8.38
N LYS A 95 -19.26 -19.37 -8.28
CA LYS A 95 -18.34 -19.56 -9.40
C LYS A 95 -17.75 -20.97 -9.39
N PRO A 96 -17.68 -21.66 -10.55
CA PRO A 96 -17.06 -22.99 -10.65
C PRO A 96 -15.55 -22.97 -10.37
N GLU A 97 -14.91 -21.80 -10.48
CA GLU A 97 -13.47 -21.59 -10.27
C GLU A 97 -13.01 -21.77 -8.80
N ILE A 98 -13.94 -21.79 -7.84
CA ILE A 98 -13.61 -21.87 -6.41
C ILE A 98 -12.87 -23.17 -6.04
N ALA A 99 -13.17 -24.27 -6.72
CA ALA A 99 -12.53 -25.56 -6.48
C ALA A 99 -11.05 -25.57 -6.90
N GLU A 100 -10.72 -24.87 -8.00
CA GLU A 100 -9.34 -24.70 -8.47
C GLU A 100 -8.55 -23.73 -7.58
N LEU A 101 -9.22 -22.71 -7.02
CA LEU A 101 -8.61 -21.83 -6.02
C LEU A 101 -8.22 -22.61 -4.77
N PHE A 102 -9.07 -23.49 -4.25
CA PHE A 102 -8.75 -24.30 -3.07
C PHE A 102 -7.56 -25.22 -3.29
N SER A 103 -7.45 -25.89 -4.45
CA SER A 103 -6.28 -26.73 -4.75
C SER A 103 -4.99 -25.91 -4.86
N THR A 104 -5.07 -24.70 -5.42
CA THR A 104 -3.95 -23.75 -5.51
C THR A 104 -3.52 -23.24 -4.13
N LEU A 105 -4.46 -22.92 -3.24
CA LEU A 105 -4.20 -22.41 -1.89
C LEU A 105 -3.37 -23.37 -1.04
N VAL A 106 -3.58 -24.69 -1.18
CA VAL A 106 -2.82 -25.72 -0.46
C VAL A 106 -1.32 -25.64 -0.75
N THR A 107 -0.93 -25.21 -1.95
CA THR A 107 0.48 -25.14 -2.38
C THR A 107 1.03 -23.72 -2.46
N ALA A 108 0.18 -22.70 -2.27
CA ALA A 108 0.52 -21.30 -2.46
C ALA A 108 1.62 -20.81 -1.50
N TYR A 109 1.57 -21.25 -0.24
CA TYR A 109 2.52 -20.85 0.83
C TYR A 109 3.67 -21.83 1.04
N SER A 110 3.76 -22.90 0.22
CA SER A 110 4.90 -23.81 0.27
C SER A 110 6.20 -23.07 -0.09
N ASP A 111 7.27 -23.41 0.62
CA ASP A 111 8.59 -22.82 0.39
C ASP A 111 8.95 -22.90 -1.10
N PRO A 112 9.42 -21.81 -1.72
CA PRO A 112 9.84 -21.82 -3.12
C PRO A 112 10.83 -22.93 -3.47
N ALA A 113 11.67 -23.36 -2.52
CA ALA A 113 12.63 -24.46 -2.68
C ALA A 113 11.97 -25.86 -2.70
N LEU A 114 10.74 -25.98 -2.18
CA LEU A 114 9.95 -27.22 -2.19
C LEU A 114 9.08 -27.35 -3.45
N LYS A 115 9.02 -26.31 -4.29
CA LYS A 115 8.28 -26.38 -5.55
C LYS A 115 9.06 -27.26 -6.53
N PRO A 116 8.41 -28.24 -7.21
CA PRO A 116 9.09 -29.04 -8.20
C PRO A 116 9.69 -28.11 -9.25
N ILE A 117 10.98 -28.25 -9.52
CA ILE A 117 11.67 -27.50 -10.57
C ILE A 117 10.93 -27.81 -11.86
N ARG A 118 10.15 -26.84 -12.35
CA ARG A 118 9.68 -26.85 -13.73
C ARG A 118 10.93 -26.66 -14.57
N HIS A 119 11.61 -27.77 -14.86
CA HIS A 119 12.48 -27.82 -16.02
C HIS A 119 11.57 -27.41 -17.16
N ALA A 120 11.78 -26.21 -17.71
CA ALA A 120 11.34 -25.94 -19.05
C ALA A 120 11.90 -27.11 -19.85
N SER A 121 11.03 -28.02 -20.27
CA SER A 121 11.39 -29.01 -21.27
C SER A 121 11.74 -28.15 -22.47
N ASN A 122 13.03 -27.87 -22.59
CA ASN A 122 13.60 -27.19 -23.73
C ASN A 122 13.40 -28.18 -24.88
N SER A 123 12.23 -28.13 -25.51
CA SER A 123 11.99 -28.73 -26.80
C SER A 123 12.69 -27.89 -27.86
N ASP A 124 13.97 -27.62 -27.64
CA ASP A 124 14.86 -27.09 -28.66
C ASP A 124 15.88 -28.20 -28.92
N GLU A 125 15.52 -28.97 -29.94
CA GLU A 125 16.21 -30.09 -30.52
C GLU A 125 17.53 -29.62 -31.18
N ARG A 126 18.47 -29.14 -30.36
CA ARG A 126 19.82 -28.77 -30.79
C ARG A 126 20.87 -29.55 -30.00
N THR A 127 20.78 -30.87 -30.09
CA THR A 127 21.95 -31.73 -30.01
C THR A 127 22.86 -31.43 -31.21
N VAL A 128 23.72 -30.43 -31.07
CA VAL A 128 24.97 -30.35 -31.84
C VAL A 128 26.11 -30.06 -30.86
N PRO A 129 27.02 -31.03 -30.61
CA PRO A 129 28.22 -30.76 -29.84
C PRO A 129 29.17 -29.90 -30.68
N LEU A 130 29.54 -28.71 -30.17
CA LEU A 130 30.52 -27.80 -30.79
C LEU A 130 31.97 -28.25 -30.62
N LEU A 131 32.26 -29.56 -30.69
CA LEU A 131 33.62 -30.09 -30.57
C LEU A 131 33.80 -31.38 -31.39
N ALA A 132 33.98 -31.20 -32.70
CA ALA A 132 34.79 -32.03 -33.60
C ALA A 132 34.99 -31.18 -34.86
N SER A 133 36.18 -30.91 -35.38
CA SER A 133 37.52 -31.42 -35.13
C SER A 133 38.52 -30.40 -35.67
N ILE A 134 39.73 -30.45 -35.10
CA ILE A 134 40.99 -30.00 -35.70
C ILE A 134 41.17 -30.66 -37.08
#